data_AF-A0A948VXN5-F1
#
_entry.id   AF-A0A948VXN5-F1
#
_cell.length_a   1.000
_cell.length_b   1.000
_cell.length_c   1.000
_cell.angle_alpha   90.00
_cell.angle_beta   90.00
_cell.angle_gamma   90.00
#
_symmetry.space_group_name_H-M   'P 1'
#
loop_
_entity.id
_entity.type
_entity.pdbx_description
1 polymer ?
#
loop_
_entity_poly.entity_id
_entity_poly.type
_entity_poly.pdbx_seq_one_letter_code
_entity_poly.pdbx_strand_id
1 'polypeptide(L)'
;MKAGTNLENVLESGMFAVTAEAGPPKGAGARVLQRKAEVLHTCCDAVNVTDNQTAIVRMSSLAGCVLLLQAGTEPVMQMVTRDRNRIALQSDVLGAVAL
;
A
#
# COMPACT_ATOMS: atom_id res chain seq x y z
N MET A 1 -17.29 10.65 -3.29
CA MET A 1 -16.86 10.48 -1.88
C MET A 1 -15.36 10.71 -1.87
N LYS A 2 -14.83 11.54 -0.97
CA LYS A 2 -13.39 11.81 -0.83
C LYS A 2 -12.77 10.82 0.16
N ALA A 3 -11.51 10.45 -0.05
CA ALA A 3 -10.82 9.46 0.77
C ALA A 3 -10.27 10.07 2.08
N GLY A 4 -10.02 11.38 2.12
CA GLY A 4 -9.50 12.09 3.29
C GLY A 4 -8.04 11.77 3.63
N THR A 5 -7.28 11.23 2.68
CA THR A 5 -5.89 10.80 2.88
C THR A 5 -4.91 11.95 2.67
N ASN A 6 -3.68 11.81 3.17
CA ASN A 6 -2.61 12.79 2.96
C ASN A 6 -2.35 13.03 1.47
N LEU A 7 -2.27 11.97 0.66
CA LEU A 7 -2.07 12.10 -0.79
C LEU A 7 -3.19 12.90 -1.45
N GLU A 8 -4.45 12.68 -1.07
CA GLU A 8 -5.58 13.47 -1.57
C GLU A 8 -5.41 14.95 -1.20
N ASN A 9 -5.09 15.25 0.07
CA ASN A 9 -4.90 16.61 0.55
C ASN A 9 -3.75 17.35 -0.17
N VAL A 10 -2.61 16.67 -0.38
CA VAL A 10 -1.46 17.24 -1.10
C VAL A 10 -1.85 17.60 -2.53
N LEU A 11 -2.50 16.67 -3.25
CA LEU A 11 -2.95 16.90 -4.62
C LEU A 11 -3.99 18.03 -4.71
N GLU A 12 -4.95 18.08 -3.79
CA GLU A 12 -5.98 19.13 -3.76
C GLU A 12 -5.43 20.51 -3.42
N SER A 13 -4.37 20.58 -2.62
CA SER A 13 -3.71 21.84 -2.27
C SER A 13 -2.89 22.45 -3.42
N GLY A 14 -2.70 21.71 -4.53
CA GLY A 14 -1.84 22.12 -5.64
C GLY A 14 -0.34 22.02 -5.34
N MET A 15 0.03 21.38 -4.23
CA MET A 15 1.43 21.08 -3.91
C MET A 15 1.96 19.91 -4.75
N PHE A 16 3.29 19.83 -4.85
CA PHE A 16 3.95 18.72 -5.53
C PHE A 16 3.93 17.46 -4.66
N ALA A 17 3.24 16.42 -5.10
CA ALA A 17 3.18 15.14 -4.40
C ALA A 17 4.40 14.25 -4.71
N VAL A 18 5.02 13.71 -3.67
CA VAL A 18 6.10 12.73 -3.74
C VAL A 18 5.58 11.38 -3.28
N THR A 19 5.65 10.37 -4.15
CA THR A 19 5.29 8.99 -3.80
C THR A 19 6.47 8.05 -4.03
N ALA A 20 6.48 6.94 -3.30
CA ALA A 20 7.43 5.85 -3.51
C ALA A 20 6.69 4.53 -3.71
N GLU A 21 7.43 3.51 -4.17
CA GLU A 21 6.91 2.15 -4.30
C GLU A 21 7.63 1.20 -3.33
N ALA A 22 6.85 0.44 -2.55
CA ALA A 22 7.34 -0.57 -1.62
C ALA A 22 6.77 -1.94 -1.96
N GLY A 23 7.56 -2.75 -2.68
CA GLY A 23 7.22 -4.14 -2.91
C GLY A 23 7.25 -4.98 -1.62
N PRO A 24 6.21 -5.78 -1.31
CA PRO A 24 6.22 -6.70 -0.18
C PRO A 24 7.34 -7.75 -0.28
N PRO A 25 7.74 -8.39 0.83
CA PRO A 25 8.71 -9.48 0.82
C PRO A 25 8.15 -10.74 0.16
N LYS A 26 9.04 -11.64 -0.30
CA LYS A 26 8.66 -12.99 -0.81
C LYS A 26 8.20 -13.96 0.29
N GLY A 27 8.33 -13.60 1.56
CA GLY A 27 7.96 -14.43 2.71
C GLY A 27 7.23 -13.60 3.78
N ALA A 28 7.02 -14.18 4.96
CA ALA A 28 6.19 -13.58 6.02
C ALA A 28 6.91 -12.52 6.90
N GLY A 29 8.12 -12.11 6.53
CA GLY A 29 8.95 -11.22 7.37
C GLY A 29 8.48 -9.76 7.37
N ALA A 30 7.59 -9.39 8.30
CA ALA A 30 7.06 -8.02 8.45
C ALA A 30 8.14 -6.93 8.59
N ARG A 31 9.28 -7.25 9.21
CA ARG A 31 10.42 -6.34 9.40
C ARG A 31 10.94 -5.72 8.11
N VAL A 32 10.77 -6.41 6.98
CA VAL A 32 11.20 -5.89 5.66
C VAL A 32 10.41 -4.64 5.28
N LEU A 33 9.10 -4.60 5.54
CA LEU A 33 8.30 -3.41 5.27
C LEU A 33 8.44 -2.35 6.34
N GLN A 34 8.57 -2.74 7.62
CA GLN A 34 8.79 -1.79 8.72
C GLN A 34 10.06 -0.95 8.49
N ARG A 35 11.17 -1.57 8.06
CA ARG A 35 12.39 -0.85 7.69
C ARG A 35 12.22 0.08 6.49
N LYS A 36 11.36 -0.28 5.53
CA LYS A 36 11.03 0.62 4.42
C LYS A 36 10.23 1.81 4.92
N ALA A 37 9.25 1.59 5.81
CA ALA A 37 8.46 2.64 6.42
C ALA A 37 9.35 3.68 7.14
N GLU A 38 10.31 3.23 7.96
CA GLU A 38 11.30 4.08 8.67
C GLU A 38 12.00 5.09 7.76
N VAL A 39 12.28 4.72 6.51
CA VAL A 39 12.91 5.61 5.54
C VAL A 39 11.87 6.43 4.79
N LEU A 40 10.83 5.78 4.27
CA LEU A 40 9.88 6.40 3.35
C LEU A 40 8.96 7.43 4.00
N HIS A 41 8.61 7.25 5.28
CA HIS A 41 7.74 8.21 5.99
C HIS A 41 8.37 9.60 6.12
N THR A 42 9.69 9.72 5.93
CA THR A 42 10.41 10.99 6.06
C THR A 42 10.43 11.80 4.77
N CYS A 43 10.10 11.18 3.63
CA CYS A 43 10.33 11.77 2.31
C CYS A 43 9.22 11.53 1.28
N CYS A 44 8.12 10.85 1.64
CA CYS A 44 7.02 10.55 0.75
C CYS A 44 5.68 10.89 1.39
N ASP A 45 4.75 11.44 0.60
CA ASP A 45 3.38 11.73 0.99
C ASP A 45 2.53 10.46 1.08
N ALA A 46 2.85 9.46 0.25
CA ALA A 46 2.25 8.13 0.29
C ALA A 46 3.16 7.07 -0.38
N VAL A 47 2.90 5.81 -0.08
CA VAL A 47 3.69 4.67 -0.57
C VAL A 47 2.81 3.64 -1.27
N ASN A 48 3.06 3.44 -2.56
CA ASN A 48 2.41 2.39 -3.34
C ASN A 48 2.91 1.01 -2.89
N VAL A 49 1.99 0.13 -2.50
CA VAL A 49 2.32 -1.25 -2.14
C VAL A 49 1.95 -2.15 -3.30
N THR A 50 2.94 -2.86 -3.87
CA THR A 50 2.69 -3.69 -5.06
C THR A 50 2.01 -5.01 -4.72
N ASP A 51 1.11 -5.46 -5.59
CA ASP A 51 0.51 -6.79 -5.51
C ASP A 51 1.20 -7.78 -6.46
N ASN A 52 1.95 -8.73 -5.90
CA ASN A 52 2.61 -9.83 -6.63
C ASN A 52 3.30 -9.38 -7.93
N GLN A 53 4.12 -8.34 -7.84
CA GLN A 53 4.84 -7.76 -8.97
C GLN A 53 5.63 -8.83 -9.76
N THR A 54 5.78 -8.62 -11.07
CA THR A 54 6.40 -9.59 -11.99
C THR A 54 5.84 -11.02 -11.90
N ALA A 55 4.59 -11.21 -11.44
CA ALA A 55 3.95 -12.51 -11.23
C ALA A 55 4.71 -13.44 -10.24
N ILE A 56 5.39 -12.87 -9.25
CA ILE A 56 6.09 -13.63 -8.21
C ILE A 56 5.32 -13.55 -6.89
N VAL A 57 5.12 -14.71 -6.25
CA VAL A 57 4.46 -14.80 -4.94
C VAL A 57 5.18 -13.94 -3.91
N ARG A 58 4.40 -13.06 -3.29
CA ARG A 58 4.81 -12.15 -2.23
C ARG A 58 3.75 -12.14 -1.14
N MET A 59 4.09 -11.55 0.01
CA MET A 59 3.07 -11.09 0.96
C MET A 59 2.04 -10.22 0.20
N SER A 60 0.74 -10.41 0.51
CA SER A 60 -0.33 -9.69 -0.17
C SER A 60 -0.19 -8.18 0.03
N SER A 61 -0.64 -7.41 -0.96
CA SER A 61 -0.58 -5.94 -0.86
C SER A 61 -1.36 -5.43 0.36
N LEU A 62 -2.51 -6.02 0.67
CA LEU A 62 -3.31 -5.65 1.84
C LEU A 62 -2.53 -5.78 3.15
N ALA A 63 -1.89 -6.94 3.37
CA ALA A 63 -1.07 -7.14 4.58
C ALA A 63 0.10 -6.15 4.62
N GLY A 64 0.69 -5.85 3.46
CA GLY A 64 1.74 -4.83 3.36
C GLY A 64 1.26 -3.43 3.74
N CYS A 65 0.09 -3.02 3.26
CA CYS A 65 -0.54 -1.74 3.60
C CYS A 65 -0.79 -1.61 5.10
N VAL A 66 -1.37 -2.63 5.73
CA VAL A 66 -1.64 -2.63 7.18
C VAL A 66 -0.35 -2.45 7.98
N LEU A 67 0.72 -3.14 7.60
CA LEU A 67 2.03 -2.99 8.27
C LEU A 67 2.63 -1.59 8.09
N LEU A 68 2.44 -0.95 6.93
CA LEU A 68 2.87 0.44 6.71
C LEU A 68 2.03 1.43 7.51
N LEU A 69 0.70 1.25 7.55
CA LEU A 69 -0.21 2.06 8.37
C LEU A 69 0.16 2.01 9.86
N GLN A 70 0.42 0.80 10.38
CA GLN A 70 0.87 0.61 11.76
C GLN A 70 2.22 1.29 12.05
N ALA A 71 3.03 1.51 11.03
CA ALA A 71 4.30 2.24 11.10
C ALA A 71 4.16 3.74 10.78
N GLY A 72 2.93 4.26 10.65
CA GLY A 72 2.67 5.69 10.39
C GLY A 72 2.95 6.14 8.96
N THR A 73 3.03 5.21 8.00
CA THR A 73 3.22 5.51 6.58
C THR A 73 1.92 5.27 5.83
N GLU A 74 1.42 6.27 5.11
CA GLU A 74 0.20 6.15 4.30
C GLU A 74 0.43 5.27 3.08
N PRO A 75 -0.25 4.11 2.94
CA PRO A 75 -0.09 3.25 1.80
C PRO A 75 -1.16 3.51 0.72
N VAL A 76 -0.80 3.25 -0.53
CA VAL A 76 -1.74 3.09 -1.64
C VAL A 76 -1.74 1.63 -2.05
N MET A 77 -2.83 0.93 -1.76
CA MET A 77 -2.95 -0.50 -2.07
C MET A 77 -3.08 -0.71 -3.57
N GLN A 78 -2.09 -1.35 -4.20
CA GLN A 78 -2.27 -1.82 -5.56
C GLN A 78 -3.01 -3.16 -5.53
N MET A 79 -3.80 -3.39 -6.57
CA MET A 79 -4.51 -4.63 -6.79
C MET A 79 -4.35 -5.00 -8.26
N VAL A 80 -4.14 -6.29 -8.53
CA VAL A 80 -4.10 -6.80 -9.89
C VAL A 80 -5.23 -7.80 -10.11
N THR A 81 -5.73 -7.85 -11.35
CA THR A 81 -6.78 -8.80 -11.75
C THR A 81 -6.22 -10.17 -12.14
N ARG A 82 -4.91 -10.26 -12.35
CA ARG A 82 -4.22 -11.52 -12.63
C ARG A 82 -4.33 -12.43 -11.41
N ASP A 83 -4.65 -13.71 -11.62
CA ASP A 83 -4.76 -14.74 -10.58
C ASP A 83 -5.89 -14.54 -9.55
N ARG A 84 -6.82 -13.59 -9.77
CA ARG A 84 -7.92 -13.25 -8.85
C ARG A 84 -9.26 -13.21 -9.56
N ASN A 85 -10.30 -13.77 -8.95
CA ASN A 85 -11.67 -13.60 -9.42
C ASN A 85 -12.30 -12.34 -8.80
N ARG A 86 -13.47 -11.92 -9.31
CA ARG A 86 -14.18 -10.73 -8.82
C ARG A 86 -14.50 -10.79 -7.31
N ILE A 87 -14.82 -11.98 -6.79
CA ILE A 87 -15.16 -12.16 -5.37
C ILE A 87 -13.92 -11.88 -4.50
N ALA A 88 -12.75 -12.40 -4.88
CA ALA A 88 -11.50 -12.15 -4.18
C ALA A 88 -11.16 -10.65 -4.15
N LEU A 89 -11.25 -9.96 -5.29
CA LEU A 89 -10.98 -8.52 -5.36
C LEU A 89 -11.96 -7.70 -4.50
N GLN A 90 -13.26 -8.01 -4.56
CA GLN A 90 -14.25 -7.32 -3.74
C GLN A 90 -14.03 -7.59 -2.24
N SER A 91 -13.68 -8.82 -1.87
CA SER A 91 -13.34 -9.18 -0.49
C SER A 91 -12.12 -8.41 0.02
N ASP A 92 -11.09 -8.24 -0.81
CA ASP A 92 -9.91 -7.46 -0.45
C ASP A 92 -10.25 -5.98 -0.24
N VAL A 93 -11.06 -5.38 -1.12
CA VAL A 93 -11.49 -3.97 -0.98
C VAL A 93 -12.28 -3.77 0.30
N LEU A 94 -13.26 -4.65 0.58
CA LEU A 94 -14.05 -4.58 1.81
C LEU A 94 -13.17 -4.76 3.05
N GLY A 95 -12.21 -5.70 2.99
CA GLY A 95 -11.23 -5.90 4.07
C GLY A 95 -10.32 -4.70 4.26
N ALA A 96 -9.86 -4.06 3.18
CA ALA A 96 -9.01 -2.88 3.23
C ALA A 96 -9.71 -1.67 3.86
N VAL A 97 -11.00 -1.48 3.58
CA VAL A 97 -11.78 -0.38 4.18
C VAL A 97 -12.06 -0.60 5.67
N ALA A 98 -12.07 -1.85 6.14
CA ALA A 98 -12.37 -2.19 7.52
C ALA A 98 -11.14 -2.15 8.46
N LEU A 99 -9.93 -2.09 7.91
CA LEU A 99 -8.65 -2.13 8.63
C LEU A 99 -8.02 -0.73 8.70
#